data_AF-A0A831RG13-F1
#
_entry.id   AF-A0A831RG13-F1
#
_cell.length_a   1.000
_cell.length_b   1.000
_cell.length_c   1.000
_cell.angle_alpha   90.00
_cell.angle_beta   90.00
_cell.angle_gamma   90.00
#
_symmetry.space_group_name_H-M   'P 1'
#
loop_
_entity.id
_entity.type
_entity.pdbx_description
1 polymer ?
#
loop_
_entity_poly.entity_id
_entity_poly.type
_entity_poly.pdbx_seq_one_letter_code
_entity_poly.pdbx_strand_id
1 'polypeptide(L)'
;MTIRGLVSDDRGPVPFAEIEATDEDGRLKATATAEQDGHFQITIPPTAPYPLLLVAKLPNGKELLAVVTSNQVVEQDISPYTDLVVKNARQLGGLTPGNIAKAAGAAINMRPSQGGKRSSTGFKGDLTKQYGGWH
;
A
#
# COMPACT_ATOMS: atom_id res chain seq x y z
N MET A 1 -0.08 -13.85 -13.68
CA MET A 1 0.29 -14.05 -12.26
C MET A 1 -0.89 -13.71 -11.39
N THR A 2 -0.86 -14.07 -10.11
CA THR A 2 -1.95 -13.78 -9.19
C THR A 2 -1.41 -12.98 -8.01
N ILE A 3 -2.06 -11.86 -7.71
CA ILE A 3 -1.78 -11.03 -6.54
C ILE A 3 -2.91 -11.25 -5.55
N ARG A 4 -2.55 -11.41 -4.28
CA ARG A 4 -3.48 -11.49 -3.16
C ARG A 4 -3.25 -10.31 -2.23
N GLY A 5 -4.25 -9.97 -1.45
CA GLY A 5 -4.10 -8.96 -0.42
C GLY A 5 -5.40 -8.70 0.31
N LEU A 6 -5.31 -7.78 1.26
CA LEU A 6 -6.44 -7.28 2.02
C LEU A 6 -6.75 -5.83 1.61
N VAL A 7 -8.02 -5.53 1.34
CA VAL A 7 -8.50 -4.15 1.31
C VAL A 7 -8.90 -3.75 2.72
N SER A 8 -8.31 -2.67 3.25
CA SER A 8 -8.66 -2.14 4.57
C SER A 8 -8.71 -0.62 4.56
N ASP A 9 -9.59 -0.05 5.36
CA ASP A 9 -9.61 1.38 5.68
C ASP A 9 -9.24 1.61 7.16
N ASP A 10 -9.38 2.85 7.60
CA ASP A 10 -9.15 3.28 8.98
C ASP A 10 -10.06 2.61 10.03
N ARG A 11 -11.09 1.85 9.60
CA ARG A 11 -12.03 1.10 10.45
C ARG A 11 -11.82 -0.42 10.38
N GLY A 12 -10.97 -0.92 9.47
CA GLY A 12 -10.66 -2.34 9.34
C GLY A 12 -10.83 -2.86 7.89
N PRO A 13 -10.97 -4.19 7.71
CA PRO A 13 -11.20 -4.79 6.41
C PRO A 13 -12.44 -4.23 5.70
N VAL A 14 -12.35 -4.02 4.39
CA VAL A 14 -13.45 -3.48 3.58
C VAL A 14 -13.94 -4.56 2.61
N PRO A 15 -15.08 -5.19 2.90
CA PRO A 15 -15.65 -6.20 2.02
C PRO A 15 -16.24 -5.58 0.76
N PHE A 16 -16.33 -6.37 -0.30
CA PHE A 16 -16.99 -6.01 -1.56
C PHE A 16 -16.43 -4.77 -2.26
N ALA A 17 -15.21 -4.34 -1.90
CA ALA A 17 -14.50 -3.33 -2.67
C ALA A 17 -14.22 -3.85 -4.08
N GLU A 18 -14.42 -3.01 -5.09
CA GLU A 18 -14.06 -3.34 -6.48
C GLU A 18 -12.60 -2.94 -6.72
N ILE A 19 -11.78 -3.88 -7.19
CA ILE A 19 -10.37 -3.66 -7.45
C ILE A 19 -10.14 -3.64 -8.96
N GLU A 20 -9.51 -2.57 -9.44
CA GLU A 20 -9.05 -2.43 -10.82
C GLU A 20 -7.52 -2.36 -10.83
N ALA A 21 -6.89 -3.18 -11.67
CA ALA A 21 -5.47 -3.04 -12.00
C ALA A 21 -5.33 -2.27 -13.31
N THR A 22 -4.66 -1.12 -13.28
CA THR A 22 -4.41 -0.28 -14.45
C THR A 22 -2.91 -0.08 -14.69
N ASP A 23 -2.53 0.15 -15.95
CA ASP A 23 -1.17 0.61 -16.28
C ASP A 23 -1.00 2.13 -16.08
N GLU A 24 0.19 2.66 -16.35
CA GLU A 24 0.50 4.08 -16.22
C GLU A 24 -0.35 4.98 -17.16
N ASP A 25 -0.84 4.43 -18.27
CA ASP A 25 -1.76 5.12 -19.19
C ASP A 25 -3.23 5.05 -18.72
N GLY A 26 -3.50 4.41 -17.59
CA GLY A 26 -4.84 4.19 -17.06
C GLY A 26 -5.63 3.09 -17.77
N ARG A 27 -4.98 2.26 -18.59
CA ARG A 27 -5.67 1.14 -19.27
C ARG A 27 -5.88 -0.01 -18.30
N LEU A 28 -7.12 -0.45 -18.17
CA LEU A 28 -7.51 -1.60 -17.37
C LEU A 28 -6.83 -2.89 -17.87
N LYS A 29 -6.26 -3.64 -16.94
CA LYS A 29 -5.59 -4.94 -17.18
C LYS A 29 -6.31 -6.10 -16.53
N ALA A 30 -6.92 -5.86 -15.37
CA ALA A 30 -7.65 -6.87 -14.62
C ALA A 30 -8.61 -6.22 -13.63
N THR A 31 -9.60 -6.98 -13.20
CA THR A 31 -10.52 -6.61 -12.13
C THR A 31 -10.63 -7.74 -11.10
N ALA A 32 -11.02 -7.40 -9.89
CA ALA A 32 -11.41 -8.33 -8.84
C ALA A 32 -12.41 -7.66 -7.89
N THR A 33 -13.02 -8.44 -7.00
CA THR A 33 -13.87 -7.93 -5.92
C THR A 33 -13.38 -8.53 -4.63
N ALA A 34 -13.28 -7.71 -3.57
CA ALA A 34 -12.94 -8.20 -2.24
C ALA A 34 -14.07 -9.07 -1.68
N GLU A 35 -13.69 -10.14 -1.01
CA GLU A 35 -14.59 -11.06 -0.31
C GLU A 35 -15.15 -10.43 0.97
N GLN A 36 -16.02 -11.17 1.68
CA GLN A 36 -16.69 -10.68 2.88
C GLN A 36 -15.73 -10.34 4.04
N ASP A 37 -14.52 -10.90 4.03
CA ASP A 37 -13.46 -10.62 4.99
C ASP A 37 -12.47 -9.54 4.51
N GLY A 38 -12.72 -8.94 3.33
CA GLY A 38 -11.89 -7.92 2.70
C GLY A 38 -10.71 -8.45 1.89
N HIS A 39 -10.46 -9.76 1.87
CA HIS A 39 -9.40 -10.32 1.03
C HIS A 39 -9.79 -10.30 -0.43
N PHE A 40 -8.82 -10.16 -1.32
CA PHE A 40 -9.03 -10.26 -2.75
C PHE A 40 -7.96 -11.10 -3.41
N GLN A 41 -8.29 -11.60 -4.60
CA GLN A 41 -7.37 -12.24 -5.50
C GLN A 41 -7.59 -11.70 -6.91
N ILE A 42 -6.55 -11.09 -7.49
CA ILE A 42 -6.59 -10.53 -8.85
C ILE A 42 -5.57 -11.23 -9.74
N THR A 43 -6.01 -11.66 -10.92
CA THR A 43 -5.13 -12.32 -11.90
C THR A 43 -4.69 -11.33 -12.97
N ILE A 44 -3.40 -11.03 -12.98
CA ILE A 44 -2.77 -10.09 -13.90
C ILE A 44 -2.26 -10.84 -15.14
N PRO A 45 -2.58 -10.37 -16.36
CA PRO A 45 -2.08 -10.98 -17.58
C PRO A 45 -0.54 -10.87 -17.67
N PRO A 46 0.17 -11.88 -18.20
CA PRO A 46 1.64 -11.85 -18.29
C PRO A 46 2.21 -10.69 -19.10
N THR A 47 1.40 -10.09 -19.98
CA THR A 47 1.77 -8.97 -20.86
C THR A 47 1.55 -7.60 -20.22
N ALA A 48 1.05 -7.54 -18.98
CA ALA A 48 0.83 -6.28 -18.29
C ALA A 48 2.16 -5.54 -18.06
N PRO A 49 2.27 -4.25 -18.45
CA PRO A 49 3.44 -3.44 -18.11
C PRO A 49 3.43 -3.11 -16.62
N TYR A 50 4.62 -2.94 -16.04
CA TYR A 50 4.80 -2.47 -14.67
C TYR A 50 5.43 -1.08 -14.66
N PRO A 51 5.12 -0.24 -13.66
CA PRO A 51 4.26 -0.51 -12.50
C PRO A 51 2.78 -0.62 -12.84
N LEU A 52 2.03 -1.39 -12.04
CA LEU A 52 0.57 -1.41 -12.07
C LEU A 52 0.02 -0.62 -10.88
N LEU A 53 -1.03 0.14 -11.14
CA LEU A 53 -1.82 0.81 -10.11
C LEU A 53 -3.03 -0.06 -9.78
N LEU A 54 -3.15 -0.46 -8.52
CA LEU A 54 -4.37 -1.04 -7.98
C LEU A 54 -5.25 0.08 -7.43
N VAL A 55 -6.49 0.16 -7.92
CA VAL A 55 -7.51 1.09 -7.45
C VAL A 55 -8.61 0.27 -6.79
N ALA A 56 -8.76 0.41 -5.48
CA ALA A 56 -9.90 -0.16 -4.76
C ALA A 56 -10.98 0.90 -4.60
N LYS A 57 -12.15 0.67 -5.21
CA LYS A 57 -13.37 1.45 -5.02
C LYS A 57 -14.16 0.83 -3.88
N LEU A 58 -14.24 1.55 -2.76
CA LEU A 58 -14.91 1.08 -1.56
C LEU A 58 -16.43 1.28 -1.69
N PRO A 59 -17.26 0.47 -0.99
CA PRO A 59 -18.72 0.63 -1.05
C PRO A 59 -19.25 2.00 -0.59
N ASN A 60 -18.45 2.76 0.16
CA ASN A 60 -18.78 4.12 0.59
C ASN A 60 -18.40 5.21 -0.44
N GLY A 61 -17.93 4.81 -1.63
CA GLY A 61 -17.53 5.72 -2.71
C GLY A 61 -16.12 6.30 -2.58
N LYS A 62 -15.35 5.94 -1.54
CA LYS A 62 -13.93 6.32 -1.42
C LYS A 62 -13.07 5.41 -2.30
N GLU A 63 -11.93 5.92 -2.75
CA GLU A 63 -10.90 5.12 -3.41
C GLU A 63 -9.64 5.02 -2.55
N LEU A 64 -9.02 3.84 -2.58
CA LEU A 64 -7.69 3.60 -2.01
C LEU A 64 -6.78 3.04 -3.11
N LEU A 65 -5.53 3.48 -3.10
CA LEU A 65 -4.56 3.13 -4.12
C LEU A 65 -3.46 2.23 -3.55
N ALA A 66 -2.92 1.35 -4.39
CA ALA A 66 -1.66 0.67 -4.15
C ALA A 66 -0.88 0.53 -5.47
N VAL A 67 0.42 0.29 -5.39
CA VAL A 67 1.28 0.14 -6.56
C VAL A 67 2.02 -1.19 -6.50
N VAL A 68 2.01 -1.90 -7.62
CA VAL A 68 2.71 -3.16 -7.83
C VAL A 68 3.85 -2.88 -8.81
N THR A 69 5.09 -3.03 -8.35
CA THR A 69 6.27 -2.59 -9.10
C THR A 69 6.83 -3.62 -10.06
N SER A 70 6.47 -4.89 -9.91
CA SER A 70 6.97 -5.97 -10.76
C SER A 70 6.05 -7.19 -10.72
N ASN A 71 6.29 -8.13 -11.64
CA ASN A 71 5.60 -9.41 -11.70
C ASN A 71 6.01 -10.42 -10.60
N GLN A 72 6.92 -10.04 -9.71
CA GLN A 72 7.37 -10.88 -8.60
C GLN A 72 6.54 -10.64 -7.33
N VAL A 73 5.74 -9.57 -7.31
CA VAL A 73 4.85 -9.25 -6.19
C VAL A 73 3.62 -10.15 -6.25
N VAL A 74 3.49 -11.03 -5.27
CA VAL A 74 2.34 -11.95 -5.12
C VAL A 74 1.38 -11.52 -4.01
N GLU A 75 1.82 -10.57 -3.18
CA GLU A 75 1.05 -10.03 -2.06
C GLU A 75 1.11 -8.50 -2.08
N GLN A 76 -0.04 -7.86 -2.07
CA GLN A 76 -0.16 -6.40 -2.04
C GLN A 76 -1.47 -5.99 -1.36
N ASP A 77 -1.37 -5.46 -0.15
CA ASP A 77 -2.52 -4.86 0.51
C ASP A 77 -2.88 -3.51 -0.10
N ILE A 78 -4.16 -3.14 0.04
CA ILE A 78 -4.67 -1.82 -0.32
C ILE A 78 -5.20 -1.18 0.95
N SER A 79 -4.56 -0.09 1.38
CA SER A 79 -4.85 0.60 2.64
C SER A 79 -4.62 2.12 2.52
N PRO A 80 -5.04 2.92 3.52
CA PRO A 80 -4.69 4.34 3.56
C PRO A 80 -3.17 4.60 3.52
N TYR A 81 -2.35 3.65 3.97
CA TYR A 81 -0.90 3.76 3.90
C TYR A 81 -0.40 3.64 2.46
N THR A 82 -0.81 2.59 1.74
CA THR A 82 -0.39 2.41 0.33
C THR A 82 -0.93 3.52 -0.55
N ASP A 83 -2.11 4.04 -0.23
CA ASP A 83 -2.70 5.19 -0.91
C ASP A 83 -1.82 6.43 -0.76
N LEU A 84 -1.33 6.68 0.45
CA LEU A 84 -0.38 7.77 0.71
C LEU A 84 0.95 7.57 -0.03
N VAL A 85 1.46 6.34 -0.11
CA VAL A 85 2.69 6.04 -0.87
C VAL A 85 2.49 6.38 -2.36
N VAL A 86 1.38 5.95 -2.96
CA VAL A 86 1.08 6.26 -4.37
C VAL A 86 0.97 7.78 -4.60
N LYS A 87 0.24 8.48 -3.72
CA LYS A 87 0.05 9.94 -3.82
C LYS A 87 1.38 10.69 -3.70
N ASN A 88 2.23 10.31 -2.74
CA ASN A 88 3.54 10.92 -2.57
C ASN A 88 4.49 10.59 -3.72
N ALA A 89 4.49 9.35 -4.23
CA ALA A 89 5.32 8.98 -5.39
C ALA A 89 4.96 9.80 -6.63
N ARG A 90 3.66 10.05 -6.87
CA ARG A 90 3.20 10.93 -7.95
C ARG A 90 3.71 12.36 -7.78
N GLN A 91 3.72 12.90 -6.56
CA GLN A 91 4.31 14.23 -6.28
C GLN A 91 5.82 14.28 -6.54
N LEU A 92 6.52 13.14 -6.41
CA LEU A 92 7.94 12.99 -6.73
C LEU A 92 8.21 12.78 -8.23
N GLY A 93 7.19 12.88 -9.09
CA GLY A 93 7.35 12.78 -10.54
C GLY A 93 6.98 11.41 -11.13
N GLY A 94 6.15 10.61 -10.45
CA GLY A 94 5.55 9.39 -11.01
C GLY A 94 5.89 8.11 -10.25
N LEU A 95 5.32 6.98 -10.69
CA LEU A 95 5.38 5.68 -10.00
C LEU A 95 6.68 4.90 -10.29
N THR A 96 7.82 5.59 -10.27
CA THR A 96 9.12 4.92 -10.44
C THR A 96 9.52 4.18 -9.16
N PRO A 97 10.34 3.12 -9.25
CA PRO A 97 10.83 2.41 -8.06
C PRO A 97 11.51 3.32 -7.03
N GLY A 98 12.31 4.30 -7.50
CA GLY A 98 12.98 5.26 -6.64
C GLY A 98 12.02 6.21 -5.92
N ASN A 99 10.96 6.66 -6.61
CA ASN A 99 9.95 7.53 -6.02
C ASN A 99 9.06 6.79 -5.02
N ILE A 100 8.69 5.54 -5.33
CA ILE A 100 7.91 4.68 -4.43
C ILE A 100 8.70 4.40 -3.14
N ALA A 101 10.00 4.10 -3.24
CA ALA A 101 10.85 3.88 -2.06
C ALA A 101 10.94 5.14 -1.17
N LYS A 102 11.17 6.31 -1.78
CA LYS A 102 11.19 7.60 -1.06
C LYS A 102 9.83 7.92 -0.43
N ALA A 103 8.74 7.70 -1.18
CA ALA A 103 7.37 7.94 -0.73
C ALA A 103 6.97 7.03 0.43
N ALA A 104 7.36 5.75 0.39
CA ALA A 104 7.14 4.80 1.49
C ALA A 104 7.86 5.24 2.77
N GLY A 105 9.13 5.69 2.66
CA GLY A 105 9.87 6.27 3.77
C GLY A 105 9.19 7.51 4.36
N ALA A 106 8.68 8.41 3.51
CA ALA A 106 7.96 9.60 3.96
C ALA A 106 6.61 9.27 4.62
N ALA A 107 5.86 8.30 4.07
CA ALA A 107 4.55 7.89 4.57
C ALA A 107 4.61 7.33 6.01
N ILE A 108 5.74 6.74 6.42
CA ILE A 108 5.96 6.27 7.81
C ILE A 108 5.87 7.44 8.80
N ASN A 109 6.43 8.61 8.44
CA ASN A 109 6.47 9.79 9.30
C ASN A 109 5.15 10.59 9.30
N MET A 110 4.30 10.36 8.30
CA MET A 110 3.04 11.09 8.10
C MET A 110 1.83 10.38 8.69
N ARG A 111 1.99 9.16 9.24
CA ARG A 111 0.88 8.49 9.92
C ARG A 111 0.53 9.30 11.17
N PRO A 112 -0.68 9.89 11.27
CA PRO A 112 -1.09 10.48 12.54
C PRO A 112 -1.03 9.36 13.57
N SER A 113 -0.35 9.63 14.68
CA SER A 113 -0.30 8.75 15.85
C SER A 113 -1.73 8.47 16.34
N GLN A 114 -2.41 7.49 15.74
CA GLN A 114 -3.59 6.90 16.32
C GLN A 114 -3.13 6.00 17.46
N GLY A 115 -3.37 6.46 18.68
CA GLY A 115 -3.20 5.69 19.90
C GLY A 115 -4.01 4.40 19.81
N GLY A 116 -3.32 3.27 19.83
CA GLY A 116 -3.95 1.96 19.73
C GLY A 116 -2.89 0.87 19.58
N LYS A 117 -2.30 0.47 20.70
CA LYS A 117 -1.45 -0.72 20.89
C LYS A 117 -0.30 -0.88 19.87
N ARG A 118 0.88 -0.40 20.29
CA ARG A 118 2.16 -0.97 19.88
C ARG A 118 2.12 -2.50 20.13
N SER A 119 1.97 -3.30 19.09
CA SER A 119 2.50 -4.66 19.07
C SER A 119 4.03 -4.54 19.01
N SER A 120 4.62 -4.25 20.16
CA SER A 120 6.06 -4.37 20.39
C SER A 120 6.40 -5.86 20.44
N THR A 121 6.46 -6.52 19.28
CA THR A 121 7.20 -7.79 19.16
C THR A 121 8.57 -7.44 18.60
N GLY A 122 9.58 -7.64 19.45
CA GLY A 122 10.85 -6.93 19.41
C GLY A 122 11.68 -7.05 18.14
N PHE A 123 12.29 -5.92 17.78
CA PHE A 123 13.66 -5.91 17.30
C PHE A 123 14.50 -5.14 18.33
N LYS A 124 15.22 -5.91 19.15
CA LYS A 124 16.22 -5.44 20.10
C LYS A 124 17.50 -5.20 19.30
N GLY A 125 17.69 -3.97 18.82
CA GLY A 125 18.92 -3.50 18.18
C GLY A 125 19.31 -2.17 18.81
N ASP A 126 20.07 -2.29 19.90
CA ASP A 126 20.73 -1.28 20.75
C ASP A 126 20.59 0.22 20.41
N LEU A 127 19.99 0.98 21.36
CA LEU A 127 20.13 2.43 21.41
C LEU A 127 20.07 2.95 22.87
N THR A 128 21.17 2.85 23.60
CA THR A 128 21.43 3.66 24.80
C THR A 128 22.95 3.86 24.90
N LYS A 129 23.56 5.05 24.94
CA LYS A 129 23.17 6.35 25.48
C LYS A 129 23.96 7.45 24.77
N GLN A 130 23.28 8.54 24.43
CA GLN A 130 23.85 9.87 24.61
C GLN A 130 23.35 10.37 25.98
N TYR A 131 24.20 11.01 26.78
CA TYR A 131 23.94 12.28 27.50
C TYR A 131 25.20 12.68 28.29
N GLY A 132 25.55 13.96 28.20
CA GLY A 132 26.78 14.57 28.72
C GLY A 132 26.87 14.65 30.25
N GLY A 133 28.06 15.02 30.72
CA GLY A 133 28.43 15.07 32.13
C GLY A 133 27.92 16.29 32.90
N TRP A 134 28.04 16.18 34.23
CA TRP A 134 28.50 17.17 35.22
C TRP A 134 28.66 16.45 36.56
N HIS A 135 29.89 16.25 37.04
CA HIS A 135 30.39 16.66 38.36
C HIS A 135 31.92 16.56 38.34
#